data_AF-A0A378XWI7-F1
#
_entry.id   AF-A0A378XWI7-F1
#
_cell.length_a   1.000
_cell.length_b   1.000
_cell.length_c   1.000
_cell.angle_alpha   90.00
_cell.angle_beta   90.00
_cell.angle_gamma   90.00
#
_symmetry.space_group_name_H-M   'P 1'
#
loop_
_entity.id
_entity.type
_entity.pdbx_description
1 polymer ?
#
loop_
_entity_poly.entity_id
_entity_poly.type
_entity_poly.pdbx_seq_one_letter_code
_entity_poly.pdbx_strand_id
1 'polypeptide(L)'
;MDGLDETVTKHEQLLRHIEQLKIGSKISVRRLAKEMSVSEGTAYRAVKEAENLGIVITKERIGTVRVEKRPRGLSEQLTFADVVNIVEGHVLGGSEGLEKPLHKYVIGAMREEAMARYIDAGSLLIVGNREDAHSLALEQGAGVLITGGFGTSREVKQLADQISLPIISSRHDTFTVASMINRAIFDRLIKKKIMLIEDIAASKPKTLTLKINSTLIEFEELSATTGYHHFAIVDEWNRLIGIVSRKDVEGLQPEHTMDKCMIRNPITVTYQTSLASAAQMMAWEGVDYLPVVDRNRKLLGSVTRREVLEALRNAQKQPQLGETFDQLIWNGFAEERNEDGSLFFRGFIIPQMATNLGTISEGVLVNVMTQAGYRAARDMSGKDYVLDNLTTYFIRPVQIEDAVVLRPLLLEMSRRTCKLEIAISRENHLVCKAVMTLQSIEHG
;
A
#
# COMPACT_ATOMS: atom_id res chain seq x y z
N MET A 1 -13.02 16.45 43.83
CA MET A 1 -14.29 16.72 43.15
C MET A 1 -13.98 16.89 41.69
N ASP A 2 -14.74 16.17 40.87
CA ASP A 2 -14.51 15.82 39.48
C ASP A 2 -14.19 17.00 38.54
N GLY A 3 -13.26 16.75 37.62
CA GLY A 3 -12.87 17.67 36.57
C GLY A 3 -11.79 17.09 35.66
N LEU A 4 -11.94 15.84 35.24
CA LEU A 4 -11.01 15.13 34.35
C LEU A 4 -11.80 14.46 33.22
N ASP A 5 -11.30 14.60 31.99
CA ASP A 5 -11.48 13.64 30.89
C ASP A 5 -12.64 13.83 29.87
N GLU A 6 -13.01 15.06 29.50
CA GLU A 6 -14.10 15.30 28.52
C GLU A 6 -13.74 15.24 27.02
N THR A 7 -12.50 14.90 26.60
CA THR A 7 -12.14 14.91 25.16
C THR A 7 -11.66 13.60 24.54
N VAL A 8 -11.55 12.51 25.30
CA VAL A 8 -11.22 11.19 24.73
C VAL A 8 -12.51 10.41 24.54
N THR A 9 -12.78 9.93 23.33
CA THR A 9 -14.00 9.15 23.11
C THR A 9 -13.93 7.86 23.94
N LYS A 10 -15.09 7.40 24.46
CA LYS A 10 -15.15 6.13 25.20
C LYS A 10 -14.59 4.94 24.40
N HIS A 11 -14.60 5.03 23.08
CA HIS A 11 -14.00 4.08 22.14
C HIS A 11 -12.47 4.11 22.14
N GLU A 12 -11.85 5.28 22.21
CA GLU A 12 -10.39 5.41 22.31
C GLU A 12 -9.85 4.97 23.67
N GLN A 13 -10.59 5.25 24.75
CA GLN A 13 -10.26 4.74 26.09
C GLN A 13 -10.20 3.20 26.07
N LEU A 14 -11.14 2.55 25.39
CA LEU A 14 -11.16 1.09 25.17
C LEU A 14 -9.93 0.60 24.40
N LEU A 15 -9.56 1.24 23.29
CA LEU A 15 -8.39 0.85 22.50
C LEU A 15 -7.09 0.94 23.30
N ARG A 16 -6.90 2.04 24.04
CA ARG A 16 -5.74 2.21 24.93
C ARG A 16 -5.69 1.16 26.03
N HIS A 17 -6.84 0.84 26.62
CA HIS A 17 -6.93 -0.22 27.61
C HIS A 17 -6.51 -1.57 27.03
N ILE A 18 -6.99 -1.92 25.83
CA ILE A 18 -6.61 -3.14 25.12
C ILE A 18 -5.10 -3.18 24.84
N GLU A 19 -4.50 -2.07 24.41
CA GLU A 19 -3.06 -1.98 24.15
C GLU A 19 -2.20 -2.25 25.40
N GLN A 20 -2.67 -1.82 26.57
CA GLN A 20 -1.98 -1.99 27.86
C GLN A 20 -2.13 -3.38 28.47
N LEU A 21 -3.06 -4.22 27.97
CA LEU A 21 -3.19 -5.60 28.45
C LEU A 21 -1.93 -6.41 28.18
N LYS A 22 -1.60 -7.33 29.10
CA LYS A 22 -0.48 -8.27 28.91
C LYS A 22 -0.73 -9.13 27.67
N ILE A 23 0.31 -9.37 26.87
CA ILE A 23 0.26 -10.32 25.76
C ILE A 23 -0.21 -11.70 26.27
N GLY A 24 -1.12 -12.34 25.53
CA GLY A 24 -1.78 -13.58 25.91
C GLY A 24 -3.07 -13.40 26.73
N SER A 25 -3.42 -12.16 27.13
CA SER A 25 -4.65 -11.91 27.89
C SER A 25 -5.91 -12.14 27.05
N LYS A 26 -6.88 -12.89 27.58
CA LYS A 26 -8.20 -13.08 26.93
C LYS A 26 -9.03 -11.81 27.07
N ILE A 27 -9.64 -11.39 25.97
CA ILE A 27 -10.47 -10.19 25.87
C ILE A 27 -11.92 -10.62 25.61
N SER A 28 -12.80 -10.27 26.53
CA SER A 28 -14.24 -10.49 26.39
C SER A 28 -14.93 -9.15 26.20
N VAL A 29 -15.68 -9.00 25.11
CA VAL A 29 -16.43 -7.77 24.77
C VAL A 29 -17.35 -7.36 25.93
N ARG A 30 -18.05 -8.32 26.55
CA ARG A 30 -18.94 -8.05 27.69
C ARG A 30 -18.19 -7.59 28.94
N ARG A 31 -17.06 -8.24 29.23
CA ARG A 31 -16.23 -7.88 30.39
C ARG A 31 -15.63 -6.48 30.22
N LEU A 32 -15.10 -6.22 29.03
CA LEU A 32 -14.53 -4.94 28.64
C LEU A 32 -15.58 -3.81 28.68
N ALA A 33 -16.80 -4.08 28.21
CA ALA A 33 -17.91 -3.15 28.27
C ALA A 33 -18.29 -2.78 29.72
N LYS A 34 -18.29 -3.77 30.62
CA LYS A 34 -18.59 -3.59 32.04
C LYS A 34 -17.47 -2.86 32.79
N GLU A 35 -16.21 -3.23 32.55
CA GLU A 35 -15.05 -2.61 33.22
C GLU A 35 -14.88 -1.14 32.82
N MET A 36 -15.23 -0.79 31.58
CA MET A 36 -15.08 0.58 31.07
C MET A 36 -16.38 1.39 31.05
N SER A 37 -17.47 0.88 31.62
CA SER A 37 -18.78 1.56 31.68
C SER A 37 -19.27 2.08 30.30
N VAL A 38 -19.23 1.20 29.30
CA VAL A 38 -19.59 1.46 27.89
C VAL A 38 -20.59 0.43 27.36
N SER A 39 -21.26 0.74 26.25
CA SER A 39 -22.13 -0.23 25.57
C SER A 39 -21.32 -1.39 24.98
N GLU A 40 -21.92 -2.58 24.92
CA GLU A 40 -21.31 -3.74 24.24
C GLU A 40 -20.99 -3.44 22.77
N GLY A 41 -21.80 -2.63 22.09
CA GLY A 41 -21.55 -2.20 20.71
C GLY A 41 -20.31 -1.32 20.56
N THR A 42 -20.04 -0.43 21.51
CA THR A 42 -18.80 0.38 21.53
C THR A 42 -17.58 -0.50 21.85
N ALA A 43 -17.69 -1.40 22.83
CA ALA A 43 -16.63 -2.36 23.13
C ALA A 43 -16.34 -3.30 21.96
N TYR A 44 -17.38 -3.78 21.25
CA TYR A 44 -17.23 -4.62 20.07
C TYR A 44 -16.48 -3.90 18.95
N ARG A 45 -16.86 -2.64 18.66
CA ARG A 45 -16.15 -1.82 17.67
C ARG A 45 -14.69 -1.63 18.05
N ALA A 46 -14.38 -1.35 19.32
CA ALA A 46 -13.00 -1.19 19.78
C ALA A 46 -12.19 -2.50 19.66
N VAL A 47 -12.78 -3.64 19.99
CA VAL A 47 -12.13 -4.95 19.81
C VAL A 47 -11.90 -5.25 18.33
N LYS A 48 -12.87 -4.94 17.45
CA LYS A 48 -12.73 -5.16 16.00
C LYS A 48 -11.68 -4.25 15.39
N GLU A 49 -11.58 -3.02 15.88
CA GLU A 49 -10.52 -2.11 15.47
C GLU A 49 -9.13 -2.54 15.98
N ALA A 50 -9.04 -3.00 17.24
CA ALA A 50 -7.81 -3.58 17.78
C ALA A 50 -7.35 -4.81 16.98
N GLU A 51 -8.30 -5.60 16.45
CA GLU A 51 -8.02 -6.74 15.57
C GLU A 51 -7.45 -6.26 14.22
N ASN A 52 -8.05 -5.24 13.61
CA ASN A 52 -7.53 -4.63 12.37
C ASN A 52 -6.13 -4.00 12.55
N LEU A 53 -5.84 -3.48 13.74
CA LEU A 53 -4.54 -2.93 14.11
C LEU A 53 -3.50 -4.02 14.48
N GLY A 54 -3.89 -5.30 14.47
CA GLY A 54 -3.02 -6.43 14.82
C GLY A 54 -2.65 -6.49 16.30
N ILE A 55 -3.39 -5.81 17.17
CA ILE A 55 -3.17 -5.78 18.63
C ILE A 55 -3.79 -7.02 19.28
N VAL A 56 -4.87 -7.53 18.69
CA VAL A 56 -5.60 -8.72 19.16
C VAL A 56 -5.93 -9.63 17.99
N ILE A 57 -6.21 -10.90 18.28
CA ILE A 57 -6.66 -11.91 17.31
C ILE A 57 -7.82 -12.68 17.90
N THR A 58 -8.89 -12.87 17.13
CA THR A 58 -9.98 -13.77 17.47
C THR A 58 -9.74 -15.16 16.87
N LYS A 59 -9.65 -16.18 17.73
CA LYS A 59 -9.57 -17.58 17.31
C LYS A 59 -10.86 -18.32 17.68
N GLU A 60 -11.33 -19.19 16.79
CA GLU A 60 -12.44 -20.11 17.12
C GLU A 60 -12.09 -20.92 18.39
N ARG A 61 -13.05 -21.09 19.30
CA ARG A 61 -12.95 -21.80 20.59
C ARG A 61 -12.11 -21.14 21.70
N ILE A 62 -11.14 -20.29 21.37
CA ILE A 62 -10.27 -19.63 22.37
C ILE A 62 -10.79 -18.23 22.74
N GLY A 63 -11.47 -17.56 21.80
CA GLY A 63 -11.91 -16.17 21.93
C GLY A 63 -10.87 -15.17 21.45
N THR A 64 -11.10 -13.88 21.73
CA THR A 64 -10.15 -12.81 21.39
C THR A 64 -9.00 -12.77 22.38
N VAL A 65 -7.76 -12.70 21.90
CA VAL A 65 -6.56 -12.69 22.73
C VAL A 65 -5.62 -11.56 22.32
N ARG A 66 -5.02 -10.88 23.31
CA ARG A 66 -3.97 -9.87 23.10
C ARG A 66 -2.72 -10.54 22.51
N VAL A 67 -2.20 -10.03 21.41
CA VAL A 67 -0.98 -10.53 20.77
C VAL A 67 0.01 -9.41 20.54
N GLU A 68 1.31 -9.71 20.56
CA GLU A 68 2.32 -8.72 20.23
C GLU A 68 2.01 -8.05 18.88
N LYS A 69 2.10 -6.72 18.85
CA LYS A 69 1.83 -5.94 17.64
C LYS A 69 2.91 -6.32 16.63
N ARG A 70 2.58 -7.22 15.71
CA ARG A 70 3.52 -7.63 14.65
C ARG A 70 3.80 -6.40 13.78
N PRO A 71 5.07 -6.03 13.54
CA PRO A 71 5.39 -5.09 12.49
C PRO A 71 4.80 -5.62 11.18
N ARG A 72 4.23 -4.73 10.36
CA ARG A 72 3.91 -5.07 8.97
C ARG A 72 5.20 -5.51 8.31
N GLY A 73 5.28 -6.80 7.95
CA GLY A 73 6.48 -7.41 7.39
C GLY A 73 6.62 -8.91 7.66
N LEU A 74 6.07 -9.45 8.76
CA LEU A 74 6.42 -10.80 9.22
C LEU A 74 5.56 -11.99 8.74
N SER A 75 4.63 -11.80 7.81
CA SER A 75 4.16 -12.93 6.98
C SER A 75 4.26 -12.52 5.52
N GLU A 76 5.43 -12.79 4.96
CA GLU A 76 5.72 -12.55 3.55
C GLU A 76 4.90 -13.45 2.63
N GLN A 77 4.47 -14.60 3.16
CA GLN A 77 3.89 -15.70 2.43
C GLN A 77 2.41 -15.87 2.80
N LEU A 78 1.62 -16.32 1.82
CA LEU A 78 0.26 -16.81 2.06
C LEU A 78 0.33 -17.95 3.07
N THR A 79 -0.71 -18.14 3.87
CA THR A 79 -0.90 -19.40 4.60
C THR A 79 -1.81 -20.33 3.82
N PHE A 80 -1.86 -21.61 4.21
CA PHE A 80 -2.87 -22.51 3.65
C PHE A 80 -4.30 -22.05 4.00
N ALA A 81 -4.51 -21.44 5.16
CA ALA A 81 -5.80 -20.81 5.53
C ALA A 81 -6.19 -19.69 4.56
N ASP A 82 -5.24 -18.85 4.15
CA ASP A 82 -5.49 -17.83 3.13
C ASP A 82 -5.98 -18.46 1.83
N VAL A 83 -5.34 -19.56 1.40
CA VAL A 83 -5.73 -20.27 0.17
C VAL A 83 -7.15 -20.81 0.27
N VAL A 84 -7.55 -21.42 1.39
CA VAL A 84 -8.93 -21.88 1.61
C VAL A 84 -9.92 -20.75 1.34
N ASN A 85 -9.68 -19.56 1.88
CA ASN A 85 -10.54 -18.40 1.66
C ASN A 85 -10.52 -17.91 0.21
N ILE A 86 -9.35 -17.88 -0.44
CA ILE A 86 -9.19 -17.40 -1.82
C ILE A 86 -9.97 -18.28 -2.80
N VAL A 87 -9.96 -19.59 -2.61
CA VAL A 87 -10.51 -20.57 -3.56
C VAL A 87 -11.92 -21.04 -3.18
N GLU A 88 -12.53 -20.38 -2.19
CA GLU A 88 -13.81 -20.76 -1.59
C GLU A 88 -13.86 -22.26 -1.21
N GLY A 89 -12.72 -22.72 -0.68
CA GLY A 89 -12.44 -24.12 -0.44
C GLY A 89 -12.97 -24.61 0.89
N HIS A 90 -13.05 -25.93 1.02
CA HIS A 90 -13.39 -26.62 2.25
C HIS A 90 -12.26 -27.57 2.64
N VAL A 91 -11.90 -27.59 3.92
CA VAL A 91 -10.82 -28.44 4.42
C VAL A 91 -11.35 -29.85 4.66
N LEU A 92 -10.72 -30.84 4.01
CA LEU A 92 -11.09 -32.25 4.11
C LEU A 92 -10.29 -33.00 5.19
N GLY A 93 -9.11 -32.51 5.54
CA GLY A 93 -8.19 -33.09 6.54
C GLY A 93 -6.97 -32.19 6.74
N GLY A 94 -6.19 -32.44 7.78
CA GLY A 94 -4.95 -31.73 8.10
C GLY A 94 -5.14 -30.28 8.56
N SER A 95 -6.25 -29.98 9.24
CA SER A 95 -6.65 -28.62 9.63
C SER A 95 -5.64 -27.92 10.55
N GLU A 96 -4.87 -28.67 11.34
CA GLU A 96 -3.79 -28.12 12.18
C GLU A 96 -2.65 -27.49 11.36
N GLY A 97 -2.54 -27.84 10.07
CA GLY A 97 -1.56 -27.28 9.14
C GLY A 97 -1.94 -25.94 8.50
N LEU A 98 -3.15 -25.42 8.76
CA LEU A 98 -3.67 -24.26 8.02
C LEU A 98 -2.89 -22.96 8.25
N GLU A 99 -2.30 -22.79 9.43
CA GLU A 99 -1.49 -21.61 9.78
C GLU A 99 -0.05 -21.68 9.23
N LYS A 100 0.35 -22.80 8.63
CA LYS A 100 1.67 -22.93 8.02
C LYS A 100 1.78 -22.03 6.78
N PRO A 101 2.96 -21.42 6.55
CA PRO A 101 3.18 -20.61 5.36
C PRO A 101 3.24 -21.49 4.10
N LEU A 102 2.80 -20.92 2.98
CA LEU A 102 2.83 -21.47 1.65
C LEU A 102 3.97 -20.80 0.87
N HIS A 103 4.97 -21.59 0.48
CA HIS A 103 6.13 -21.09 -0.25
C HIS A 103 5.88 -21.00 -1.76
N LYS A 104 5.24 -22.01 -2.33
CA LYS A 104 4.96 -22.12 -3.77
C LYS A 104 3.76 -23.03 -4.01
N TYR A 105 3.10 -22.88 -5.15
CA TYR A 105 2.11 -23.86 -5.61
C TYR A 105 2.58 -24.52 -6.91
N VAL A 106 2.12 -25.74 -7.13
CA VAL A 106 2.47 -26.58 -8.28
C VAL A 106 1.19 -27.14 -8.89
N ILE A 107 1.08 -27.15 -10.22
CA ILE A 107 -0.08 -27.73 -10.90
C ILE A 107 0.26 -29.16 -11.34
N GLY A 108 -0.46 -30.13 -10.80
CA GLY A 108 -0.31 -31.56 -11.07
C GLY A 108 -0.93 -31.98 -12.40
N ALA A 109 -0.38 -31.52 -13.53
CA ALA A 109 -0.83 -31.88 -14.88
C ALA A 109 -0.17 -33.16 -15.45
N MET A 110 0.88 -33.68 -14.79
CA MET A 110 1.70 -34.79 -15.28
C MET A 110 1.37 -36.12 -14.59
N ARG A 111 1.97 -37.22 -15.05
CA ARG A 111 2.00 -38.49 -14.28
C ARG A 111 2.80 -38.31 -12.99
N GLU A 112 2.50 -39.13 -11.97
CA GLU A 112 3.03 -39.00 -10.61
C GLU A 112 4.56 -38.96 -10.54
N GLU A 113 5.23 -39.87 -11.24
CA GLU A 113 6.70 -39.96 -11.28
C GLU A 113 7.39 -38.66 -11.73
N ALA A 114 6.80 -37.96 -12.70
CA ALA A 114 7.34 -36.70 -13.22
C ALA A 114 6.98 -35.52 -12.30
N MET A 115 5.79 -35.56 -11.70
CA MET A 115 5.27 -34.52 -10.82
C MET A 115 6.07 -34.41 -9.52
N ALA A 116 6.53 -35.54 -8.96
CA ALA A 116 7.31 -35.59 -7.73
C ALA A 116 8.52 -34.63 -7.74
N ARG A 117 9.14 -34.40 -8.91
CA ARG A 117 10.31 -33.53 -9.07
C ARG A 117 10.04 -32.04 -8.85
N TYR A 118 8.77 -31.63 -8.85
CA TYR A 118 8.37 -30.24 -8.67
C TYR A 118 7.79 -29.97 -7.29
N ILE A 119 7.47 -31.01 -6.52
CA ILE A 119 6.87 -30.90 -5.19
C ILE A 119 8.00 -30.79 -4.16
N ASP A 120 7.96 -29.73 -3.35
CA ASP A 120 8.85 -29.55 -2.20
C ASP A 120 8.04 -29.37 -0.92
N ALA A 121 8.68 -29.58 0.24
CA ALA A 121 8.08 -29.32 1.53
C ALA A 121 7.57 -27.86 1.64
N GLY A 122 6.36 -27.68 2.19
CA GLY A 122 5.72 -26.37 2.31
C GLY A 122 5.18 -25.80 1.00
N SER A 123 5.07 -26.63 -0.05
CA SER A 123 4.34 -26.29 -1.27
C SER A 123 2.87 -26.72 -1.21
N LEU A 124 2.07 -26.27 -2.17
CA LEU A 124 0.70 -26.70 -2.39
C LEU A 124 0.57 -27.35 -3.77
N LEU A 125 0.17 -28.62 -3.83
CA LEU A 125 -0.16 -29.29 -5.08
C LEU A 125 -1.62 -29.02 -5.46
N ILE A 126 -1.86 -28.44 -6.63
CA ILE A 126 -3.18 -28.28 -7.24
C ILE A 126 -3.41 -29.44 -8.20
N VAL A 127 -4.40 -30.28 -7.93
CA VAL A 127 -4.64 -31.51 -8.71
C VAL A 127 -6.14 -31.83 -8.81
N GLY A 128 -6.50 -32.66 -9.79
CA GLY A 128 -7.87 -33.19 -9.96
C GLY A 128 -8.15 -34.37 -9.02
N ASN A 129 -9.00 -35.30 -9.45
CA ASN A 129 -9.43 -36.47 -8.67
C ASN A 129 -8.45 -37.67 -8.73
N ARG A 130 -7.19 -37.48 -8.34
CA ARG A 130 -6.18 -38.54 -8.37
C ARG A 130 -5.64 -38.82 -6.98
N GLU A 131 -6.19 -39.82 -6.30
CA GLU A 131 -5.86 -40.11 -4.91
C GLU A 131 -4.39 -40.46 -4.68
N ASP A 132 -3.77 -41.18 -5.61
CA ASP A 132 -2.32 -41.50 -5.55
C ASP A 132 -1.46 -40.24 -5.57
N ALA A 133 -1.84 -39.23 -6.37
CA ALA A 133 -1.19 -37.93 -6.39
C ALA A 133 -1.40 -37.14 -5.07
N HIS A 134 -2.55 -37.31 -4.40
CA HIS A 134 -2.81 -36.67 -3.12
C HIS A 134 -1.88 -37.23 -2.04
N SER A 135 -1.77 -38.56 -1.94
CA SER A 135 -0.88 -39.23 -1.00
C SER A 135 0.58 -38.86 -1.24
N LEU A 136 1.04 -38.91 -2.50
CA LEU A 136 2.39 -38.55 -2.89
C LEU A 136 2.76 -37.12 -2.47
N ALA A 137 1.86 -36.15 -2.66
CA ALA A 137 2.11 -34.77 -2.27
C ALA A 137 2.29 -34.62 -0.75
N LEU A 138 1.42 -35.27 0.03
CA LEU A 138 1.47 -35.26 1.48
C LEU A 138 2.78 -35.89 2.00
N GLU A 139 3.19 -37.02 1.43
CA GLU A 139 4.46 -37.69 1.77
C GLU A 139 5.68 -36.82 1.47
N GLN A 140 5.62 -36.00 0.42
CA GLN A 140 6.66 -35.01 0.07
C GLN A 140 6.57 -33.71 0.90
N GLY A 141 5.65 -33.64 1.87
CA GLY A 141 5.52 -32.50 2.76
C GLY A 141 4.74 -31.31 2.16
N ALA A 142 3.94 -31.55 1.13
CA ALA A 142 3.10 -30.54 0.48
C ALA A 142 1.62 -30.67 0.88
N GLY A 143 0.94 -29.54 1.01
CA GLY A 143 -0.52 -29.53 1.10
C GLY A 143 -1.16 -29.90 -0.25
N VAL A 144 -2.43 -30.29 -0.23
CA VAL A 144 -3.16 -30.69 -1.44
C VAL A 144 -4.37 -29.80 -1.63
N LEU A 145 -4.56 -29.29 -2.85
CA LEU A 145 -5.76 -28.60 -3.29
C LEU A 145 -6.41 -29.37 -4.44
N ILE A 146 -7.53 -30.01 -4.12
CA ILE A 146 -8.35 -30.80 -5.05
C ILE A 146 -9.32 -29.87 -5.75
N THR A 147 -9.30 -29.89 -7.08
CA THR A 147 -10.13 -29.03 -7.95
C THR A 147 -11.31 -29.80 -8.53
N GLY A 148 -12.37 -29.12 -8.97
CA GLY A 148 -13.55 -29.74 -9.58
C GLY A 148 -14.59 -30.30 -8.62
N GLY A 149 -14.49 -29.97 -7.32
CA GLY A 149 -15.45 -30.39 -6.30
C GLY A 149 -15.27 -31.83 -5.83
N PHE A 150 -14.14 -32.46 -6.15
CA PHE A 150 -13.85 -33.82 -5.74
C PHE A 150 -13.35 -33.90 -4.29
N GLY A 151 -13.53 -35.08 -3.71
CA GLY A 151 -12.96 -35.45 -2.43
C GLY A 151 -11.69 -36.29 -2.59
N THR A 152 -11.32 -36.92 -1.49
CA THR A 152 -10.28 -37.95 -1.43
C THR A 152 -10.72 -39.04 -0.45
N SER A 153 -10.10 -40.21 -0.51
CA SER A 153 -10.35 -41.32 0.39
C SER A 153 -10.09 -41.00 1.87
N ARG A 154 -10.56 -41.87 2.75
CA ARG A 154 -10.47 -41.70 4.20
C ARG A 154 -9.02 -41.84 4.68
N GLU A 155 -8.28 -42.72 4.04
CA GLU A 155 -6.88 -43.04 4.30
C GLU A 155 -5.99 -41.81 4.07
N VAL A 156 -6.19 -41.09 2.95
CA VAL A 156 -5.44 -39.86 2.66
C VAL A 156 -5.77 -38.75 3.66
N LYS A 157 -7.03 -38.62 4.09
CA LYS A 157 -7.41 -37.63 5.13
C LYS A 157 -6.72 -37.91 6.46
N GLN A 158 -6.65 -39.19 6.86
CA GLN A 158 -5.96 -39.59 8.08
C GLN A 158 -4.45 -39.32 7.99
N LEU A 159 -3.84 -39.58 6.84
CA LEU A 159 -2.44 -39.23 6.59
C LEU A 159 -2.20 -37.73 6.75
N ALA A 160 -3.05 -36.90 6.14
CA ALA A 160 -2.99 -35.44 6.26
C ALA A 160 -3.13 -34.93 7.71
N ASP A 161 -4.03 -35.53 8.48
CA ASP A 161 -4.18 -35.23 9.91
C ASP A 161 -2.91 -35.59 10.70
N GLN A 162 -2.31 -36.76 10.44
CA GLN A 162 -1.10 -37.24 11.13
C GLN A 162 0.12 -36.35 10.91
N ILE A 163 0.31 -35.83 9.69
CA ILE A 163 1.45 -34.97 9.33
C ILE A 163 1.12 -33.47 9.41
N SER A 164 -0.11 -33.14 9.82
CA SER A 164 -0.64 -31.78 9.92
C SER A 164 -0.45 -30.99 8.62
N LEU A 165 -0.80 -31.56 7.46
CA LEU A 165 -0.78 -30.88 6.16
C LEU A 165 -2.17 -30.84 5.55
N PRO A 166 -2.67 -29.67 5.13
CA PRO A 166 -4.07 -29.54 4.77
C PRO A 166 -4.38 -30.16 3.41
N ILE A 167 -5.53 -30.81 3.34
CA ILE A 167 -6.22 -31.15 2.10
C ILE A 167 -7.40 -30.22 1.96
N ILE A 168 -7.42 -29.44 0.88
CA ILE A 168 -8.43 -28.45 0.57
C ILE A 168 -9.16 -28.93 -0.68
N SER A 169 -10.48 -28.81 -0.71
CA SER A 169 -11.29 -29.07 -1.90
C SER A 169 -11.99 -27.79 -2.34
N SER A 170 -11.90 -27.47 -3.63
CA SER A 170 -12.62 -26.36 -4.26
C SER A 170 -13.52 -26.89 -5.37
N ARG A 171 -14.69 -26.25 -5.54
CA ARG A 171 -15.62 -26.55 -6.64
C ARG A 171 -15.13 -26.04 -7.99
N HIS A 172 -14.16 -25.14 -8.00
CA HIS A 172 -13.59 -24.56 -9.21
C HIS A 172 -12.60 -25.51 -9.88
N ASP A 173 -12.43 -25.38 -11.20
CA ASP A 173 -11.42 -26.09 -11.97
C ASP A 173 -10.00 -25.60 -11.66
N THR A 174 -9.00 -26.33 -12.15
CA THR A 174 -7.58 -26.04 -11.93
C THR A 174 -7.14 -24.67 -12.42
N PHE A 175 -7.61 -24.21 -13.59
CA PHE A 175 -7.24 -22.90 -14.13
C PHE A 175 -7.82 -21.77 -13.29
N THR A 176 -9.10 -21.89 -12.92
CA THR A 176 -9.80 -20.89 -12.09
C THR A 176 -9.12 -20.76 -10.73
N VAL A 177 -8.87 -21.89 -10.04
CA VAL A 177 -8.17 -21.91 -8.74
C VAL A 177 -6.78 -21.30 -8.83
N ALA A 178 -5.98 -21.72 -9.82
CA ALA A 178 -4.63 -21.19 -10.01
C ALA A 178 -4.66 -19.68 -10.28
N SER A 179 -5.62 -19.20 -11.08
CA SER A 179 -5.79 -17.78 -11.38
C SER A 179 -6.19 -16.95 -10.14
N MET A 180 -7.08 -17.48 -9.30
CA MET A 180 -7.48 -16.82 -8.05
C MET A 180 -6.31 -16.70 -7.08
N ILE A 181 -5.53 -17.77 -6.89
CA ILE A 181 -4.31 -17.76 -6.07
C ILE A 181 -3.29 -16.76 -6.63
N ASN A 182 -3.03 -16.81 -7.93
CA ASN A 182 -2.08 -15.93 -8.60
C ASN A 182 -2.48 -14.46 -8.43
N ARG A 183 -3.76 -14.12 -8.65
CA ARG A 183 -4.29 -12.77 -8.42
C ARG A 183 -4.11 -12.33 -6.97
N ALA A 184 -4.41 -13.20 -6.00
CA ALA A 184 -4.27 -12.86 -4.59
C ALA A 184 -2.80 -12.63 -4.18
N ILE A 185 -1.86 -13.38 -4.76
CA ILE A 185 -0.42 -13.13 -4.59
C ILE A 185 -0.06 -11.75 -5.14
N PHE A 186 -0.48 -11.44 -6.37
CA PHE A 186 -0.21 -10.14 -6.99
C PHE A 186 -0.82 -8.97 -6.23
N ASP A 187 -2.07 -9.07 -5.78
CA ASP A 187 -2.73 -8.03 -4.99
C ASP A 187 -1.97 -7.73 -3.69
N ARG A 188 -1.44 -8.77 -3.02
CA ARG A 188 -0.60 -8.63 -1.83
C ARG A 188 0.76 -8.02 -2.15
N LEU A 189 1.40 -8.43 -3.25
CA LEU A 189 2.65 -7.84 -3.71
C LEU A 189 2.47 -6.35 -4.03
N ILE A 190 1.42 -5.97 -4.76
CA ILE A 190 1.11 -4.57 -5.10
C ILE A 190 0.86 -3.75 -3.84
N LYS A 191 0.03 -4.22 -2.89
CA LYS A 191 -0.23 -3.51 -1.63
C LYS A 191 1.05 -3.29 -0.81
N LYS A 192 1.99 -4.24 -0.84
CA LYS A 192 3.30 -4.08 -0.18
C LYS A 192 4.24 -3.12 -0.91
N LYS A 193 4.10 -2.94 -2.23
CA LYS A 193 4.88 -1.93 -2.97
C LYS A 193 4.55 -0.49 -2.54
N ILE A 194 3.36 -0.27 -2.01
CA ILE A 194 2.96 1.06 -1.53
C ILE A 194 3.71 1.32 -0.22
N MET A 195 4.85 2.01 -0.32
CA MET A 195 5.53 2.52 0.87
C MET A 195 4.65 3.53 1.60
N LEU A 196 4.62 3.40 2.92
CA LEU A 196 3.85 4.23 3.82
C LEU A 196 4.77 5.10 4.67
N ILE A 197 4.18 6.11 5.30
CA ILE A 197 4.90 6.96 6.25
C ILE A 197 5.46 6.16 7.43
N GLU A 198 4.78 5.09 7.87
CA GLU A 198 5.29 4.20 8.92
C GLU A 198 6.65 3.59 8.59
N ASP A 199 6.91 3.25 7.33
CA ASP A 199 8.15 2.58 6.91
C ASP A 199 9.40 3.45 7.08
N ILE A 200 9.23 4.78 7.05
CA ILE A 200 10.32 5.76 7.21
C ILE A 200 10.32 6.47 8.55
N ALA A 201 9.15 6.62 9.20
CA ALA A 201 9.00 7.41 10.41
C ALA A 201 9.01 6.57 11.70
N ALA A 202 8.58 5.31 11.66
CA ALA A 202 8.44 4.48 12.87
C ALA A 202 9.78 4.02 13.46
N SER A 203 10.83 3.93 12.63
CA SER A 203 12.18 3.54 13.03
C SER A 203 13.01 4.70 13.59
N LYS A 204 12.48 5.93 13.59
CA LYS A 204 13.19 7.12 14.05
C LYS A 204 13.16 7.26 15.57
N PRO A 205 14.20 7.86 16.16
CA PRO A 205 14.12 8.35 17.54
C PRO A 205 12.97 9.35 17.68
N LYS A 206 12.40 9.43 18.89
CA LYS A 206 11.28 10.31 19.20
C LYS A 206 11.58 11.73 18.73
N THR A 207 10.70 12.29 17.90
CA THR A 207 10.83 13.66 17.38
C THR A 207 10.92 14.64 18.54
N LEU A 208 11.93 15.51 18.53
CA LEU A 208 12.02 16.61 19.48
C LEU A 208 10.94 17.64 19.17
N THR A 209 10.31 18.14 20.22
CA THR A 209 9.19 19.06 20.14
C THR A 209 9.45 20.29 20.99
N LEU A 210 8.76 21.38 20.64
CA LEU A 210 8.71 22.59 21.45
C LEU A 210 7.32 22.73 22.08
N LYS A 211 7.23 23.59 23.09
CA LYS A 211 5.97 24.01 23.70
C LYS A 211 5.60 25.40 23.22
N ILE A 212 4.35 25.81 23.45
CA ILE A 212 3.87 27.14 23.07
C ILE A 212 4.65 28.27 23.76
N ASN A 213 5.13 28.02 24.98
CA ASN A 213 5.91 28.94 25.80
C ASN A 213 7.42 28.76 25.63
N SER A 214 7.87 27.83 24.77
CA SER A 214 9.28 27.70 24.43
C SER A 214 9.81 28.98 23.80
N THR A 215 11.06 29.31 24.08
CA THR A 215 11.72 30.53 23.60
C THR A 215 12.52 30.29 22.32
N LEU A 216 12.92 31.37 21.64
CA LEU A 216 13.83 31.27 20.51
C LEU A 216 15.18 30.64 20.90
N ILE A 217 15.66 30.87 22.13
CA ILE A 217 16.87 30.23 22.65
C ILE A 217 16.72 28.71 22.61
N GLU A 218 15.60 28.18 23.12
CA GLU A 218 15.33 26.73 23.09
C GLU A 218 15.24 26.20 21.65
N PHE A 219 14.64 26.95 20.73
CA PHE A 219 14.62 26.59 19.30
C PHE A 219 16.04 26.50 18.72
N GLU A 220 16.89 27.50 18.97
CA GLU A 220 18.27 27.56 18.49
C GLU A 220 19.12 26.41 19.06
N GLU A 221 18.96 26.11 20.35
CA GLU A 221 19.61 24.97 21.01
C GLU A 221 19.19 23.64 20.39
N LEU A 222 17.89 23.42 20.18
CA LEU A 222 17.39 22.23 19.50
C LEU A 222 17.92 22.14 18.07
N SER A 223 17.93 23.25 17.33
CA SER A 223 18.41 23.31 15.95
C SER A 223 19.90 22.98 15.86
N ALA A 224 20.72 23.56 16.75
CA ALA A 224 22.15 23.29 16.81
C ALA A 224 22.46 21.83 17.20
N THR A 225 21.70 21.27 18.14
CA THR A 225 21.93 19.90 18.65
C THR A 225 21.50 18.83 17.65
N THR A 226 20.42 19.07 16.90
CA THR A 226 19.84 18.07 16.00
C THR A 226 20.20 18.26 14.53
N GLY A 227 20.61 19.48 14.13
CA GLY A 227 20.74 19.88 12.73
C GLY A 227 19.39 20.04 12.02
N TYR A 228 18.26 19.96 12.72
CA TYR A 228 16.93 20.18 12.14
C TYR A 228 16.54 21.66 12.14
N HIS A 229 15.73 22.04 11.16
CA HIS A 229 15.26 23.41 10.96
C HIS A 229 13.75 23.57 11.13
N HIS A 230 13.05 22.49 11.47
CA HIS A 230 11.61 22.44 11.65
C HIS A 230 11.29 21.65 12.91
N PHE A 231 10.42 22.21 13.76
CA PHE A 231 9.99 21.55 14.99
C PHE A 231 8.47 21.60 15.11
N ALA A 232 7.90 20.50 15.61
CA ALA A 232 6.50 20.44 15.99
C ALA A 232 6.31 21.08 17.38
N ILE A 233 5.25 21.87 17.51
CA ILE A 233 4.83 22.47 18.78
C ILE A 233 3.64 21.69 19.32
N VAL A 234 3.77 21.19 20.55
CA VAL A 234 2.77 20.32 21.17
C VAL A 234 2.27 20.88 22.50
N ASP A 235 1.08 20.44 22.91
CA ASP A 235 0.55 20.72 24.25
C ASP A 235 1.14 19.77 25.33
N GLU A 236 0.63 19.86 26.56
CA GLU A 236 1.01 18.98 27.68
C GLU A 236 0.62 17.51 27.48
N TRP A 237 -0.35 17.22 26.59
CA TRP A 237 -0.78 15.87 26.23
C TRP A 237 -0.13 15.35 24.95
N ASN A 238 0.91 16.05 24.44
CA ASN A 238 1.62 15.74 23.20
C ASN A 238 0.72 15.80 21.94
N ARG A 239 -0.33 16.62 21.96
CA ARG A 239 -1.15 16.92 20.77
C ARG A 239 -0.51 18.05 20.00
N LEU A 240 -0.46 17.91 18.68
CA LEU A 240 0.14 18.90 17.78
C LEU A 240 -0.71 20.17 17.71
N ILE A 241 -0.14 21.29 18.14
CA ILE A 241 -0.74 22.62 18.05
C ILE A 241 -0.27 23.34 16.78
N GLY A 242 1.03 23.30 16.50
CA GLY A 242 1.67 24.10 15.45
C GLY A 242 2.98 23.51 14.97
N ILE A 243 3.58 24.17 13.98
CA ILE A 243 4.98 23.95 13.59
C ILE A 243 5.71 25.29 13.57
N VAL A 244 7.03 25.24 13.68
CA VAL A 244 7.90 26.40 13.53
C VAL A 244 9.12 25.99 12.72
N SER A 245 9.50 26.84 11.76
CA SER A 245 10.68 26.70 10.93
C SER A 245 11.73 27.77 11.25
N ARG A 246 12.96 27.57 10.75
CA ARG A 246 14.02 28.58 10.82
C ARG A 246 13.60 29.93 10.22
N LYS A 247 12.77 29.92 9.17
CA LYS A 247 12.28 31.14 8.51
C LYS A 247 11.28 31.90 9.38
N ASP A 248 10.50 31.18 10.19
CA ASP A 248 9.46 31.79 11.03
C ASP A 248 10.05 32.54 12.24
N VAL A 249 11.28 32.19 12.63
CA VAL A 249 11.98 32.79 13.78
C VAL A 249 13.04 33.81 13.38
N GLU A 250 13.28 34.00 12.09
CA GLU A 250 14.34 34.88 11.59
C GLU A 250 14.07 36.35 11.98
N GLY A 251 15.06 36.99 12.62
CA GLY A 251 14.96 38.38 13.07
C GLY A 251 14.16 38.60 14.36
N LEU A 252 13.71 37.55 15.03
CA LEU A 252 13.04 37.66 16.34
C LEU A 252 14.05 37.83 17.49
N GLN A 253 13.58 38.43 18.58
CA GLN A 253 14.37 38.58 19.81
C GLN A 253 14.45 37.25 20.57
N PRO A 254 15.53 36.96 21.33
CA PRO A 254 15.74 35.68 22.02
C PRO A 254 14.59 35.27 22.96
N GLU A 255 13.90 36.24 23.57
CA GLU A 255 12.81 36.01 24.53
C GLU A 255 11.45 35.78 23.87
N HIS A 256 11.36 35.84 22.54
CA HIS A 256 10.09 35.56 21.84
C HIS A 256 9.68 34.10 22.04
N THR A 257 8.41 33.92 22.39
CA THR A 257 7.78 32.62 22.58
C THR A 257 7.21 32.08 21.28
N MET A 258 7.21 30.76 21.13
CA MET A 258 6.79 30.07 19.91
C MET A 258 5.31 30.32 19.53
N ASP A 259 4.43 30.63 20.49
CA ASP A 259 3.01 30.91 20.22
C ASP A 259 2.77 32.11 19.29
N LYS A 260 3.75 33.03 19.20
CA LYS A 260 3.70 34.24 18.39
C LYS A 260 4.19 34.06 16.95
N CYS A 261 5.02 33.05 16.69
CA CYS A 261 5.61 32.81 15.36
C CYS A 261 5.20 31.47 14.74
N MET A 262 4.57 30.57 15.49
CA MET A 262 4.18 29.27 14.96
C MET A 262 3.13 29.35 13.85
N ILE A 263 3.27 28.45 12.89
CA ILE A 263 2.23 28.14 11.92
C ILE A 263 1.18 27.27 12.62
N ARG A 264 -0.01 27.84 12.81
CA ARG A 264 -1.14 27.15 13.45
C ARG A 264 -1.82 26.21 12.46
N ASN A 265 -2.30 25.08 12.96
CA ASN A 265 -2.99 24.06 12.16
C ASN A 265 -2.16 23.58 10.95
N PRO A 266 -0.95 23.06 11.18
CA PRO A 266 -0.11 22.52 10.12
C PRO A 266 -0.82 21.34 9.43
N ILE A 267 -0.47 21.13 8.18
CA ILE A 267 -0.91 19.95 7.42
C ILE A 267 -0.18 18.73 7.98
N THR A 268 -0.92 17.66 8.21
CA THR A 268 -0.40 16.45 8.86
C THR A 268 -0.68 15.21 8.04
N VAL A 269 0.07 14.15 8.34
CA VAL A 269 -0.14 12.80 7.78
C VAL A 269 -0.28 11.78 8.90
N THR A 270 -0.78 10.59 8.56
CA THR A 270 -0.80 9.45 9.47
C THR A 270 0.20 8.41 9.01
N TYR A 271 0.47 7.42 9.86
CA TYR A 271 1.31 6.27 9.49
C TYR A 271 0.80 5.48 8.29
N GLN A 272 -0.51 5.53 8.00
CA GLN A 272 -1.12 4.85 6.86
C GLN A 272 -1.12 5.67 5.57
N THR A 273 -0.70 6.95 5.62
CA THR A 273 -0.54 7.76 4.42
C THR A 273 0.59 7.19 3.56
N SER A 274 0.38 7.06 2.25
CA SER A 274 1.45 6.61 1.33
C SER A 274 2.50 7.69 1.13
N LEU A 275 3.75 7.28 0.88
CA LEU A 275 4.82 8.23 0.58
C LEU A 275 4.52 9.08 -0.66
N ALA A 276 3.87 8.49 -1.67
CA ALA A 276 3.46 9.21 -2.87
C ALA A 276 2.42 10.30 -2.56
N SER A 277 1.42 10.00 -1.73
CA SER A 277 0.42 10.99 -1.30
C SER A 277 1.04 12.10 -0.45
N ALA A 278 1.97 11.75 0.44
CA ALA A 278 2.72 12.74 1.22
C ALA A 278 3.57 13.65 0.32
N ALA A 279 4.26 13.10 -0.69
CA ALA A 279 5.05 13.88 -1.65
C ALA A 279 4.17 14.84 -2.46
N GLN A 280 2.99 14.39 -2.91
CA GLN A 280 2.03 15.22 -3.62
C GLN A 280 1.49 16.36 -2.73
N MET A 281 1.12 16.05 -1.50
CA MET A 281 0.68 17.04 -0.51
C MET A 281 1.77 18.09 -0.24
N MET A 282 3.03 17.66 -0.08
CA MET A 282 4.18 18.56 0.06
C MET A 282 4.38 19.47 -1.16
N ALA A 283 4.16 18.94 -2.38
CA ALA A 283 4.33 19.70 -3.61
C ALA A 283 3.23 20.76 -3.79
N TRP A 284 1.97 20.39 -3.56
CA TRP A 284 0.81 21.30 -3.67
C TRP A 284 0.83 22.40 -2.62
N GLU A 285 1.11 22.04 -1.37
CA GLU A 285 1.08 22.98 -0.25
C GLU A 285 2.40 23.75 -0.12
N GLY A 286 3.41 23.38 -0.92
CA GLY A 286 4.73 24.00 -0.90
C GLY A 286 5.53 23.73 0.38
N VAL A 287 5.12 22.77 1.22
CA VAL A 287 5.75 22.44 2.50
C VAL A 287 6.79 21.33 2.38
N ASP A 288 7.84 21.40 3.16
CA ASP A 288 8.94 20.42 3.20
C ASP A 288 8.99 19.58 4.49
N TYR A 289 8.06 19.81 5.41
CA TYR A 289 7.94 19.14 6.70
C TYR A 289 6.49 18.74 6.97
N LEU A 290 6.24 17.46 7.26
CA LEU A 290 4.93 16.95 7.64
C LEU A 290 4.99 16.25 9.01
N PRO A 291 4.29 16.79 10.03
CA PRO A 291 4.05 16.08 11.27
C PRO A 291 3.22 14.81 11.05
N VAL A 292 3.65 13.71 11.68
CA VAL A 292 2.92 12.44 11.68
C VAL A 292 2.10 12.36 12.96
N VAL A 293 0.78 12.24 12.84
CA VAL A 293 -0.13 12.22 13.99
C VAL A 293 -1.03 10.98 14.00
N ASP A 294 -1.55 10.64 15.18
CA ASP A 294 -2.67 9.69 15.29
C ASP A 294 -4.02 10.39 15.05
N ARG A 295 -5.10 9.62 15.18
CA ARG A 295 -6.48 10.13 15.02
C ARG A 295 -6.85 11.22 16.03
N ASN A 296 -6.14 11.30 17.15
CA ASN A 296 -6.36 12.26 18.23
C ASN A 296 -5.43 13.47 18.14
N ARG A 297 -4.76 13.64 16.99
CA ARG A 297 -3.72 14.65 16.76
C ARG A 297 -2.51 14.53 17.70
N LYS A 298 -2.31 13.39 18.35
CA LYS A 298 -1.09 13.14 19.13
C LYS A 298 0.07 13.01 18.16
N LEU A 299 1.15 13.74 18.40
CA LEU A 299 2.35 13.67 17.58
C LEU A 299 3.03 12.31 17.77
N LEU A 300 3.19 11.57 16.68
CA LEU A 300 3.88 10.29 16.63
C LEU A 300 5.29 10.44 16.08
N GLY A 301 5.49 11.38 15.16
CA GLY A 301 6.78 11.64 14.53
C GLY A 301 6.72 12.77 13.50
N SER A 302 7.71 12.82 12.61
CA SER A 302 7.74 13.76 11.49
C SER A 302 8.50 13.17 10.30
N VAL A 303 8.15 13.67 9.11
CA VAL A 303 8.87 13.37 7.86
C VAL A 303 9.20 14.65 7.13
N THR A 304 10.36 14.66 6.50
CA THR A 304 10.79 15.75 5.61
C THR A 304 10.62 15.35 4.15
N ARG A 305 10.52 16.33 3.26
CA ARG A 305 10.43 16.11 1.81
C ARG A 305 11.60 15.27 1.29
N ARG A 306 12.82 15.57 1.74
CA ARG A 306 14.01 14.81 1.36
C ARG A 306 13.87 13.32 1.67
N GLU A 307 13.41 12.98 2.87
CA GLU A 307 13.25 11.58 3.28
C GLU A 307 12.16 10.86 2.50
N VAL A 308 11.02 11.52 2.26
CA VAL A 308 9.92 10.96 1.46
C VAL A 308 10.40 10.67 0.04
N LEU A 309 11.11 11.61 -0.60
CA LEU A 309 11.62 11.44 -1.97
C LEU A 309 12.74 10.40 -2.07
N GLU A 310 13.65 10.37 -1.10
CA GLU A 310 14.73 9.38 -1.06
C GLU A 310 14.18 7.96 -0.92
N ALA A 311 13.19 7.77 -0.04
CA ALA A 311 12.53 6.48 0.13
C ALA A 311 11.76 6.05 -1.13
N LEU A 312 11.03 6.96 -1.79
CA LEU A 312 10.37 6.68 -3.07
C LEU A 312 11.37 6.25 -4.16
N ARG A 313 12.54 6.89 -4.24
CA ARG A 313 13.59 6.53 -5.20
C ARG A 313 14.20 5.16 -4.93
N ASN A 314 14.39 4.82 -3.65
CA ASN A 314 14.90 3.51 -3.26
C ASN A 314 13.88 2.39 -3.56
N ALA A 315 12.58 2.68 -3.41
CA ALA A 315 11.49 1.77 -3.78
C ALA A 315 11.53 1.38 -5.27
N GLN A 316 11.79 2.35 -6.16
CA GLN A 316 11.79 2.14 -7.61
C GLN A 316 12.89 1.19 -8.10
N LYS A 317 13.96 0.97 -7.33
CA LYS A 317 15.09 0.11 -7.70
C LYS A 317 14.84 -1.39 -7.44
N GLN A 318 13.75 -1.76 -6.77
CA GLN A 318 13.45 -3.16 -6.48
C GLN A 318 12.86 -3.89 -7.70
N PRO A 319 13.21 -5.18 -7.93
CA PRO A 319 12.66 -5.98 -9.02
C PRO A 319 11.14 -6.00 -8.97
N GLN A 320 10.51 -5.61 -10.08
CA GLN A 320 9.07 -5.42 -10.15
C GLN A 320 8.36 -6.76 -10.42
N LEU A 321 7.96 -7.48 -9.37
CA LEU A 321 7.04 -8.62 -9.51
C LEU A 321 5.59 -8.12 -9.35
N GLY A 322 4.76 -8.34 -10.37
CA GLY A 322 3.36 -7.90 -10.47
C GLY A 322 3.17 -6.52 -11.14
N GLU A 323 2.44 -6.48 -12.24
CA GLU A 323 2.21 -5.27 -13.03
C GLU A 323 0.90 -4.58 -12.61
N THR A 324 0.92 -3.25 -12.45
CA THR A 324 -0.32 -2.47 -12.29
C THR A 324 -1.01 -2.28 -13.65
N PHE A 325 -2.28 -1.86 -13.67
CA PHE A 325 -2.95 -1.52 -14.94
C PHE A 325 -2.20 -0.45 -15.73
N ASP A 326 -1.64 0.56 -15.06
CA ASP A 326 -0.81 1.59 -15.71
C ASP A 326 0.41 0.98 -16.42
N GLN A 327 1.06 -0.02 -15.81
CA GLN A 327 2.20 -0.72 -16.39
C GLN A 327 1.78 -1.62 -17.55
N LEU A 328 0.70 -2.39 -17.38
CA LEU A 328 0.13 -3.23 -18.44
C LEU A 328 -0.25 -2.39 -19.68
N ILE A 329 -0.88 -1.24 -19.46
CA ILE A 329 -1.24 -0.29 -20.51
C ILE A 329 0.02 0.24 -21.21
N TRP A 330 1.05 0.60 -20.46
CA TRP A 330 2.26 1.21 -21.02
C TRP A 330 3.22 0.22 -21.70
N ASN A 331 3.30 -1.03 -21.24
CA ASN A 331 4.24 -2.03 -21.75
C ASN A 331 4.11 -2.30 -23.27
N GLY A 332 2.94 -2.01 -23.85
CA GLY A 332 2.71 -2.09 -25.30
C GLY A 332 3.22 -0.89 -26.11
N PHE A 333 3.85 0.11 -25.48
CA PHE A 333 4.36 1.31 -26.14
C PHE A 333 5.89 1.33 -26.19
N ALA A 334 6.42 1.42 -27.41
CA ALA A 334 7.83 1.66 -27.69
C ALA A 334 8.13 3.16 -27.66
N GLU A 335 9.27 3.51 -27.08
CA GLU A 335 9.84 4.84 -27.11
C GLU A 335 10.74 4.99 -28.35
N GLU A 336 10.49 6.02 -29.16
CA GLU A 336 11.22 6.32 -30.39
C GLU A 336 11.58 7.82 -30.43
N ARG A 337 12.56 8.18 -31.28
CA ARG A 337 12.96 9.57 -31.51
C ARG A 337 12.92 9.89 -32.99
N ASN A 338 12.44 11.09 -33.31
CA ASN A 338 12.55 11.65 -34.66
C ASN A 338 14.00 12.13 -34.93
N GLU A 339 14.29 12.47 -36.18
CA GLU A 339 15.60 13.00 -36.60
C GLU A 339 16.00 14.30 -35.89
N ASP A 340 15.01 15.10 -35.49
CA ASP A 340 15.19 16.34 -34.71
C ASP A 340 15.41 16.10 -33.21
N GLY A 341 15.45 14.82 -32.78
CA GLY A 341 15.63 14.40 -31.39
C GLY A 341 14.34 14.40 -30.56
N SER A 342 13.20 14.81 -31.14
CA SER A 342 11.91 14.84 -30.43
C SER A 342 11.41 13.43 -30.10
N LEU A 343 10.96 13.26 -28.86
CA LEU A 343 10.46 11.99 -28.33
C LEU A 343 9.05 11.71 -28.84
N PHE A 344 8.77 10.47 -29.25
CA PHE A 344 7.41 10.01 -29.50
C PHE A 344 7.25 8.55 -29.08
N PHE A 345 6.00 8.11 -28.97
CA PHE A 345 5.69 6.75 -28.54
C PHE A 345 4.78 6.07 -29.55
N ARG A 346 5.05 4.80 -29.84
CA ARG A 346 4.26 3.97 -30.74
C ARG A 346 3.78 2.73 -30.01
N GLY A 347 2.49 2.41 -30.14
CA GLY A 347 1.94 1.21 -29.53
C GLY A 347 0.63 0.78 -30.17
N PHE A 348 0.07 -0.30 -29.64
CA PHE A 348 -1.19 -0.88 -30.09
C PHE A 348 -2.23 -0.83 -28.97
N ILE A 349 -3.50 -0.65 -29.34
CA ILE A 349 -4.60 -0.77 -28.39
C ILE A 349 -4.88 -2.24 -28.13
N ILE A 350 -4.57 -2.72 -26.92
CA ILE A 350 -4.83 -4.10 -26.51
C ILE A 350 -6.28 -4.27 -25.99
N PRO A 351 -6.86 -5.49 -26.03
CA PRO A 351 -8.23 -5.73 -25.56
C PRO A 351 -8.52 -5.25 -24.13
N GLN A 352 -7.53 -5.27 -23.24
CA GLN A 352 -7.64 -4.82 -21.85
C GLN A 352 -7.89 -3.30 -21.72
N MET A 353 -7.67 -2.53 -22.79
CA MET A 353 -7.91 -1.09 -22.84
C MET A 353 -9.34 -0.73 -23.30
N ALA A 354 -10.08 -1.72 -23.81
CA ALA A 354 -11.36 -1.50 -24.46
C ALA A 354 -12.53 -1.41 -23.47
N THR A 355 -13.55 -0.69 -23.91
CA THR A 355 -14.89 -0.70 -23.31
C THR A 355 -15.70 -1.89 -23.85
N ASN A 356 -16.90 -2.09 -23.29
CA ASN A 356 -17.87 -3.09 -23.78
C ASN A 356 -18.32 -2.84 -25.24
N LEU A 357 -18.01 -1.67 -25.82
CA LEU A 357 -18.32 -1.30 -27.19
C LEU A 357 -17.17 -1.60 -28.18
N GLY A 358 -16.06 -2.18 -27.71
CA GLY A 358 -14.91 -2.53 -28.55
C GLY A 358 -14.01 -1.34 -28.94
N THR A 359 -14.26 -0.16 -28.38
CA THR A 359 -13.38 1.02 -28.49
C THR A 359 -12.61 1.24 -27.20
N ILE A 360 -11.43 1.87 -27.28
CA ILE A 360 -10.67 2.27 -26.09
C ILE A 360 -11.51 3.17 -25.17
N SER A 361 -11.35 3.01 -23.85
CA SER A 361 -11.94 3.93 -22.88
C SER A 361 -11.20 5.28 -22.88
N GLU A 362 -11.95 6.37 -22.79
CA GLU A 362 -11.42 7.73 -22.64
C GLU A 362 -10.47 7.85 -21.43
N GLY A 363 -10.76 7.14 -20.33
CA GLY A 363 -9.90 7.09 -19.15
C GLY A 363 -8.53 6.45 -19.43
N VAL A 364 -8.49 5.44 -20.31
CA VAL A 364 -7.24 4.82 -20.74
C VAL A 364 -6.46 5.77 -21.65
N LEU A 365 -7.12 6.46 -22.58
CA LEU A 365 -6.45 7.48 -23.41
C LEU A 365 -5.81 8.59 -22.55
N VAL A 366 -6.54 9.07 -21.54
CA VAL A 366 -6.01 10.02 -20.54
C VAL A 366 -4.77 9.46 -19.85
N ASN A 367 -4.80 8.19 -19.43
CA ASN A 367 -3.68 7.53 -18.78
C ASN A 367 -2.45 7.48 -19.71
N VAL A 368 -2.60 6.99 -20.94
CA VAL A 368 -1.50 6.89 -21.91
C VAL A 368 -0.90 8.28 -22.22
N MET A 369 -1.74 9.30 -22.41
CA MET A 369 -1.25 10.68 -22.62
C MET A 369 -0.49 11.21 -21.40
N THR A 370 -0.97 10.93 -20.19
CA THR A 370 -0.32 11.33 -18.93
C THR A 370 1.04 10.64 -18.77
N GLN A 371 1.12 9.34 -19.06
CA GLN A 371 2.37 8.57 -19.03
C GLN A 371 3.39 9.06 -20.06
N ALA A 372 2.94 9.41 -21.26
CA ALA A 372 3.78 10.03 -22.30
C ALA A 372 4.28 11.40 -21.86
N GLY A 373 3.42 12.22 -21.24
CA GLY A 373 3.79 13.54 -20.72
C GLY A 373 4.83 13.48 -19.60
N TYR A 374 4.67 12.58 -18.63
CA TYR A 374 5.66 12.39 -17.57
C TYR A 374 7.03 11.99 -18.12
N ARG A 375 7.07 11.05 -19.09
CA ARG A 375 8.33 10.61 -19.72
C ARG A 375 8.99 11.72 -20.52
N ALA A 376 8.23 12.47 -21.32
CA ALA A 376 8.75 13.60 -22.07
C ALA A 376 9.29 14.71 -21.14
N ALA A 377 8.57 15.05 -20.08
CA ALA A 377 9.03 16.04 -19.11
C ALA A 377 10.31 15.60 -18.39
N ARG A 378 10.40 14.31 -18.01
CA ARG A 378 11.58 13.71 -17.39
C ARG A 378 12.77 13.66 -18.34
N ASP A 379 12.55 13.33 -19.62
CA ASP A 379 13.59 13.34 -20.66
C ASP A 379 14.19 14.74 -20.83
N MET A 380 13.36 15.78 -20.81
CA MET A 380 13.78 17.17 -21.01
C MET A 380 14.50 17.77 -19.81
N SER A 381 14.10 17.44 -18.58
CA SER A 381 14.62 18.12 -17.37
C SER A 381 15.38 17.23 -16.39
N GLY A 382 15.30 15.90 -16.53
CA GLY A 382 15.83 14.93 -15.59
C GLY A 382 15.06 14.83 -14.26
N LYS A 383 13.97 15.59 -14.10
CA LYS A 383 13.19 15.66 -12.84
C LYS A 383 11.93 14.80 -12.90
N ASP A 384 11.45 14.43 -11.72
CA ASP A 384 10.12 13.85 -11.56
C ASP A 384 9.06 14.95 -11.46
N TYR A 385 7.85 14.65 -11.93
CA TYR A 385 6.73 15.57 -11.99
C TYR A 385 5.44 14.92 -11.49
N VAL A 386 4.51 15.75 -11.03
CA VAL A 386 3.11 15.39 -10.76
C VAL A 386 2.20 16.19 -11.68
N LEU A 387 1.12 15.57 -12.14
CA LEU A 387 0.08 16.24 -12.90
C LEU A 387 -0.66 17.25 -12.03
N ASP A 388 -0.65 18.51 -12.46
CA ASP A 388 -1.39 19.60 -11.81
C ASP A 388 -2.74 19.82 -12.50
N ASN A 389 -2.72 19.95 -13.83
CA ASN A 389 -3.93 20.12 -14.62
C ASN A 389 -3.86 19.35 -15.95
N LEU A 390 -5.01 18.85 -16.41
CA LEU A 390 -5.17 18.17 -17.70
C LEU A 390 -6.48 18.58 -18.36
N THR A 391 -6.40 19.04 -19.61
CA THR A 391 -7.56 19.26 -20.46
C THR A 391 -7.44 18.36 -21.69
N THR A 392 -8.49 17.60 -21.99
CA THR A 392 -8.49 16.61 -23.08
C THR A 392 -9.62 16.86 -24.07
N TYR A 393 -9.36 16.50 -25.33
CA TYR A 393 -10.29 16.56 -26.44
C TYR A 393 -10.29 15.19 -27.13
N PHE A 394 -11.41 14.49 -27.08
CA PHE A 394 -11.63 13.23 -27.77
C PHE A 394 -12.30 13.53 -29.11
N ILE A 395 -11.63 13.23 -30.22
CA ILE A 395 -12.06 13.64 -31.57
C ILE A 395 -12.61 12.45 -32.35
N ARG A 396 -11.94 11.29 -32.24
CA ARG A 396 -12.33 10.06 -32.94
C ARG A 396 -12.19 8.85 -32.02
N PRO A 397 -13.05 7.83 -32.15
CA PRO A 397 -12.88 6.57 -31.44
C PRO A 397 -11.66 5.80 -31.96
N VAL A 398 -11.00 5.05 -31.08
CA VAL A 398 -9.92 4.09 -31.41
C VAL A 398 -10.41 2.69 -31.11
N GLN A 399 -10.19 1.76 -32.02
CA GLN A 399 -10.56 0.37 -31.88
C GLN A 399 -9.41 -0.47 -31.33
N ILE A 400 -9.74 -1.67 -30.87
CA ILE A 400 -8.74 -2.67 -30.50
C ILE A 400 -7.87 -2.99 -31.74
N GLU A 401 -6.58 -3.28 -31.52
CA GLU A 401 -5.56 -3.52 -32.55
C GLU A 401 -5.13 -2.29 -33.36
N ASP A 402 -5.78 -1.13 -33.21
CA ASP A 402 -5.32 0.10 -33.85
C ASP A 402 -3.90 0.44 -33.38
N ALA A 403 -3.01 0.70 -34.36
CA ALA A 403 -1.69 1.26 -34.11
C ALA A 403 -1.81 2.78 -33.89
N VAL A 404 -1.33 3.26 -32.75
CA VAL A 404 -1.37 4.68 -32.40
C VAL A 404 0.02 5.25 -32.16
N VAL A 405 0.17 6.54 -32.46
CA VAL A 405 1.39 7.31 -32.22
C VAL A 405 1.07 8.50 -31.33
N LEU A 406 1.77 8.60 -30.20
CA LEU A 406 1.70 9.72 -29.26
C LEU A 406 2.87 10.66 -29.46
N ARG A 407 2.58 11.95 -29.60
CA ARG A 407 3.57 13.01 -29.77
C ARG A 407 3.41 14.07 -28.68
N PRO A 408 4.32 14.11 -27.70
CA PRO A 408 4.49 15.23 -26.81
C PRO A 408 5.14 16.42 -27.51
N LEU A 409 4.61 17.60 -27.26
CA LEU A 409 5.15 18.88 -27.70
C LEU A 409 5.28 19.80 -26.49
N LEU A 410 6.48 20.32 -26.26
CA LEU A 410 6.74 21.27 -25.20
C LEU A 410 6.15 22.64 -25.55
N LEU A 411 5.26 23.15 -24.71
CA LEU A 411 4.70 24.50 -24.85
C LEU A 411 5.49 25.52 -24.02
N GLU A 412 5.79 25.17 -22.77
CA GLU A 412 6.47 26.06 -21.83
C GLU A 412 7.20 25.22 -20.77
N MET A 413 8.42 25.60 -20.41
CA MET A 413 9.18 25.00 -19.31
C MET A 413 9.69 26.09 -18.36
N SER A 414 9.45 25.90 -17.07
CA SER A 414 10.04 26.69 -16.00
C SER A 414 10.79 25.78 -15.02
N ARG A 415 11.37 26.36 -13.95
CA ARG A 415 12.03 25.57 -12.90
C ARG A 415 11.07 24.63 -12.17
N ARG A 416 9.79 25.02 -12.03
CA ARG A 416 8.77 24.34 -11.21
C ARG A 416 7.64 23.74 -12.03
N THR A 417 7.41 24.20 -13.26
CA THR A 417 6.28 23.80 -14.10
C THR A 417 6.73 23.40 -15.49
N CYS A 418 6.05 22.42 -16.08
CA CYS A 418 6.23 21.96 -17.45
C CYS A 418 4.84 21.89 -18.10
N LYS A 419 4.63 22.61 -19.20
CA LYS A 419 3.37 22.56 -19.97
C LYS A 419 3.61 21.82 -21.27
N LEU A 420 2.83 20.78 -21.48
CA LEU A 420 2.92 19.92 -22.66
C LEU A 420 1.59 19.88 -23.39
N GLU A 421 1.67 19.83 -24.71
CA GLU A 421 0.61 19.31 -25.56
C GLU A 421 0.92 17.85 -25.91
N ILE A 422 -0.07 16.97 -25.84
CA ILE A 422 0.06 15.56 -26.24
C ILE A 422 -0.96 15.30 -27.34
N ALA A 423 -0.52 14.80 -28.49
CA ALA A 423 -1.41 14.40 -29.58
C ALA A 423 -1.32 12.88 -29.83
N ILE A 424 -2.46 12.21 -29.89
CA ILE A 424 -2.59 10.82 -30.32
C ILE A 424 -3.11 10.79 -31.75
N SER A 425 -2.41 10.06 -32.62
CA SER A 425 -2.79 9.88 -34.01
C SER A 425 -2.85 8.40 -34.41
N ARG A 426 -3.78 8.07 -35.30
CA ARG A 426 -3.88 6.77 -35.99
C ARG A 426 -3.85 7.03 -37.48
N GLU A 427 -2.95 6.37 -38.23
CA GLU A 427 -2.84 6.54 -39.69
C GLU A 427 -2.87 8.02 -40.13
N ASN A 428 -2.07 8.87 -39.47
CA ASN A 428 -1.99 10.33 -39.65
C ASN A 428 -3.26 11.14 -39.34
N HIS A 429 -4.33 10.50 -38.85
CA HIS A 429 -5.52 11.20 -38.37
C HIS A 429 -5.42 11.45 -36.87
N LEU A 430 -5.65 12.71 -36.47
CA LEU A 430 -5.73 13.07 -35.06
C LEU A 430 -6.95 12.40 -34.41
N VAL A 431 -6.72 11.72 -33.29
CA VAL A 431 -7.73 10.96 -32.55
C VAL A 431 -8.06 11.66 -31.24
N CYS A 432 -7.02 12.03 -30.50
CA CYS A 432 -7.15 12.65 -29.19
C CYS A 432 -6.04 13.68 -29.01
N LYS A 433 -6.34 14.73 -28.26
CA LYS A 433 -5.39 15.78 -27.94
C LYS A 433 -5.56 16.21 -26.49
N ALA A 434 -4.45 16.46 -25.81
CA ALA A 434 -4.45 16.96 -24.45
C ALA A 434 -3.48 18.11 -24.29
N VAL A 435 -3.81 19.02 -23.37
CA VAL A 435 -2.87 20.01 -22.83
C VAL A 435 -2.77 19.73 -21.34
N MET A 436 -1.54 19.57 -20.84
CA MET A 436 -1.27 19.31 -19.44
C MET A 436 -0.25 20.26 -18.85
N THR A 437 -0.47 20.58 -17.58
CA THR A 437 0.50 21.26 -16.72
C THR A 437 1.01 20.25 -15.71
N LEU A 438 2.32 20.09 -15.67
CA LEU A 438 3.05 19.24 -14.76
C LEU A 438 3.84 20.12 -13.78
N GLN A 439 3.85 19.75 -12.50
CA GLN A 439 4.62 20.42 -11.47
C GLN A 439 5.79 19.54 -11.04
N SER A 440 7.00 20.10 -11.02
CA SER A 440 8.20 19.37 -10.62
C SER A 440 8.17 19.05 -9.13
N ILE A 441 8.49 17.80 -8.82
CA ILE A 441 8.80 17.33 -7.47
C ILE A 441 10.26 17.71 -7.23
N GLU A 442 10.52 18.92 -6.75
CA GLU A 442 11.88 19.46 -6.63
C GLU A 442 12.83 18.51 -5.89
N HIS A 443 13.96 18.20 -6.55
CA HIS A 443 15.20 17.75 -5.92
C HIS A 443 15.97 19.02 -5.53
N GLY A 444 15.88 19.40 -4.26
CA GLY A 444 16.74 20.41 -3.63
C GLY A 444 17.83 19.73 -2.85
#